data_AF-A0A221STE6-F1
#
_entry.id   AF-A0A221STE6-F1
#
_cell.length_a   1.000
_cell.length_b   1.000
_cell.length_c   1.000
_cell.angle_alpha   90.00
_cell.angle_beta   90.00
_cell.angle_gamma   90.00
#
_symmetry.space_group_name_H-M   'P 1'
#
loop_
_entity.id
_entity.type
_entity.pdbx_description
1 polymer ?
#
loop_
_entity_poly.entity_id
_entity_poly.type
_entity_poly.pdbx_seq_one_letter_code
_entity_poly.pdbx_strand_id
1 'polypeptide(L)'
;MTPDADPPRAATPDFVHYAELKGEDALARLDAWAATLSAQPGFSGAEVLTSPAQPGLALVASRWTAPVPPLALPDGVKAWVFVVQASVTPRA
;
A
#
# COMPACT_ATOMS: atom_id res chain seq x y z
N MET A 1 -11.48 -21.89 39.29
CA MET A 1 -12.11 -20.85 38.45
C MET A 1 -10.96 -20.07 37.82
N THR A 2 -10.45 -20.59 36.70
CA THR A 2 -9.40 -19.93 35.92
C THR A 2 -10.11 -18.83 35.12
N PRO A 3 -9.62 -17.58 35.08
CA PRO A 3 -10.21 -16.61 34.18
C PRO A 3 -10.02 -17.12 32.76
N ASP A 4 -11.10 -17.15 31.98
CA ASP A 4 -11.04 -17.36 30.54
C ASP A 4 -10.01 -16.40 29.97
N ALA A 5 -8.98 -16.95 29.32
CA ALA A 5 -8.07 -16.14 28.53
C ALA A 5 -8.91 -15.52 27.41
N ASP A 6 -8.92 -14.18 27.35
CA ASP A 6 -9.53 -13.44 26.25
C ASP A 6 -9.01 -14.05 24.94
N PRO A 7 -9.89 -14.51 24.01
CA PRO A 7 -9.42 -15.06 22.76
C PRO A 7 -8.53 -14.02 22.08
N PRO A 8 -7.38 -14.40 21.50
CA PRO A 8 -6.51 -13.45 20.84
C PRO A 8 -7.34 -12.69 19.82
N ARG A 9 -7.44 -11.37 19.99
CA ARG A 9 -8.11 -10.48 19.03
C ARG A 9 -7.57 -10.86 17.66
N ALA A 10 -8.45 -11.31 16.75
CA ALA A 10 -8.02 -11.66 15.41
C ALA A 10 -7.21 -10.49 14.87
N ALA A 11 -5.96 -10.75 14.44
CA ALA A 11 -5.12 -9.72 13.87
C ALA A 11 -5.90 -9.08 12.72
N THR A 12 -6.04 -7.75 12.74
CA THR A 12 -6.64 -7.04 11.62
C THR A 12 -5.82 -7.39 10.37
N PRO A 13 -6.44 -7.79 9.26
CA PRO A 13 -5.69 -8.14 8.07
C PRO A 13 -4.95 -6.90 7.55
N ASP A 14 -3.72 -7.09 7.07
CA ASP A 14 -2.99 -6.05 6.36
C ASP A 14 -3.57 -5.86 4.96
N PHE A 15 -3.56 -4.62 4.48
CA PHE A 15 -3.97 -4.27 3.12
C PHE A 15 -2.78 -3.74 2.33
N VAL A 16 -2.76 -4.04 1.04
CA VAL A 16 -1.79 -3.48 0.09
C VAL A 16 -2.55 -2.70 -0.96
N HIS A 17 -2.08 -1.50 -1.25
CA HIS A 17 -2.59 -0.67 -2.34
C HIS A 17 -1.48 -0.40 -3.35
N TYR A 18 -1.80 -0.59 -4.63
CA TYR A 18 -0.94 -0.28 -5.76
C TYR A 18 -1.53 0.85 -6.58
N ALA A 19 -0.71 1.82 -6.99
CA ALA A 19 -1.07 2.88 -7.94
C ALA A 19 -0.02 3.01 -9.04
N GLU A 20 -0.43 2.88 -10.29
CA GLU A 20 0.41 2.91 -11.49
C GLU A 20 0.14 4.16 -12.31
N LEU A 21 1.20 4.79 -12.83
CA LEU A 21 1.13 5.86 -13.81
C LEU A 21 2.19 5.66 -14.90
N LYS A 22 1.84 6.02 -16.14
CA LYS A 22 2.74 6.05 -17.29
C LYS A 22 2.90 7.47 -17.79
N GLY A 23 4.12 7.84 -18.18
CA GLY A 23 4.44 9.16 -18.74
C GLY A 23 5.82 9.66 -18.30
N GLU A 24 6.30 10.70 -18.95
CA GLU A 24 7.60 11.32 -18.63
C GLU A 24 7.66 11.89 -17.21
N ASP A 25 6.52 12.36 -16.70
CA ASP A 25 6.38 12.95 -15.36
C ASP A 25 5.84 11.96 -14.31
N ALA A 26 5.66 10.68 -14.67
CA ALA A 26 4.95 9.71 -13.84
C ALA A 26 5.59 9.53 -12.46
N LEU A 27 6.93 9.46 -12.42
CA LEU A 27 7.67 9.31 -11.17
C LEU A 27 7.46 10.50 -10.23
N ALA A 28 7.66 11.73 -10.73
CA ALA A 28 7.54 12.93 -9.92
C ALA A 28 6.11 13.11 -9.39
N ARG A 29 5.10 12.81 -10.21
CA ARG A 29 3.69 12.91 -9.83
C ARG A 29 3.29 11.88 -8.78
N LEU A 30 3.72 10.62 -8.95
CA LEU A 30 3.42 9.58 -7.98
C LEU A 30 4.20 9.76 -6.68
N ASP A 31 5.44 10.26 -6.72
CA ASP A 31 6.22 10.57 -5.53
C ASP A 31 5.57 11.67 -4.68
N ALA A 32 5.22 12.79 -5.32
CA ALA A 32 4.53 13.90 -4.65
C ALA A 32 3.18 13.45 -4.05
N TRP A 33 2.43 12.63 -4.78
CA TRP A 33 1.18 12.07 -4.29
C TRP A 33 1.40 11.07 -3.14
N ALA A 34 2.39 10.19 -3.22
CA ALA A 34 2.70 9.19 -2.20
C ALA A 34 3.04 9.83 -0.84
N ALA A 35 3.69 10.99 -0.84
CA ALA A 35 3.97 11.76 0.37
C ALA A 35 2.69 12.11 1.18
N THR A 36 1.56 12.28 0.49
CA THR A 36 0.26 12.60 1.12
C THR A 36 -0.37 11.42 1.86
N LEU A 37 0.06 10.19 1.56
CA LEU A 37 -0.51 8.97 2.13
C LEU A 37 -0.20 8.83 3.63
N SER A 38 0.92 9.40 4.08
CA SER A 38 1.34 9.38 5.48
C SER A 38 0.32 10.00 6.45
N ALA A 39 -0.53 10.90 5.96
CA ALA A 39 -1.59 11.54 6.75
C ALA A 39 -2.88 10.70 6.83
N GLN A 40 -2.96 9.60 6.10
CA GLN A 40 -4.18 8.80 6.01
C GLN A 40 -4.26 7.76 7.14
N PRO A 41 -5.46 7.50 7.67
CA PRO A 41 -5.63 6.52 8.75
C PRO A 41 -5.22 5.12 8.29
N GLY A 42 -4.47 4.43 9.15
CA GLY A 42 -4.02 3.06 8.88
C GLY A 42 -2.84 2.94 7.93
N PHE A 43 -2.28 4.04 7.40
CA PHE A 43 -1.07 3.98 6.59
C PHE A 43 0.11 3.43 7.40
N SER A 44 0.81 2.43 6.84
CA SER A 44 1.98 1.80 7.47
C SER A 44 3.30 2.12 6.75
N GLY A 45 3.24 2.48 5.48
CA GLY A 45 4.44 2.72 4.66
C GLY A 45 4.15 2.57 3.18
N ALA A 46 5.05 3.09 2.35
CA ALA A 46 4.99 2.93 0.90
C ALA A 46 6.37 3.00 0.26
N GLU A 47 6.49 2.36 -0.90
CA GLU A 47 7.61 2.47 -1.80
C GLU A 47 7.15 3.08 -3.14
N VAL A 48 7.94 4.01 -3.67
CA VAL A 48 7.81 4.52 -5.04
C VAL A 48 8.81 3.78 -5.91
N LEU A 49 8.33 3.16 -6.99
CA LEU A 49 9.06 2.21 -7.80
C LEU A 49 9.06 2.66 -9.27
N THR A 50 10.15 2.37 -9.96
CA THR A 50 10.23 2.45 -11.43
C THR A 50 10.54 1.07 -11.99
N SER A 51 10.21 0.84 -13.26
CA SER A 51 10.49 -0.43 -13.93
C SER A 51 11.59 -0.27 -14.97
N PRO A 52 12.77 -0.89 -14.79
CA PRO A 52 13.81 -0.91 -15.83
C PRO A 52 13.33 -1.54 -17.15
N ALA A 53 12.40 -2.49 -17.08
CA ALA A 53 11.83 -3.15 -18.24
C ALA A 53 10.71 -2.35 -18.94
N GLN A 54 10.21 -1.29 -18.30
CA GLN A 54 9.16 -0.42 -18.84
C GLN A 54 9.50 1.05 -18.54
N PRO A 55 10.36 1.67 -19.34
CA PRO A 55 10.70 3.10 -19.18
C PRO A 55 9.46 3.99 -19.18
N GLY A 56 9.43 4.96 -18.28
CA GLY A 56 8.28 5.87 -18.10
C GLY A 56 7.12 5.28 -17.28
N LEU A 57 7.26 4.07 -16.74
CA LEU A 57 6.35 3.51 -15.74
C LEU A 57 6.81 3.86 -14.33
N ALA A 58 5.90 4.40 -13.53
CA ALA A 58 6.06 4.53 -12.08
C ALA A 58 4.91 3.80 -11.36
N LEU A 59 5.22 3.25 -10.18
CA LEU A 59 4.30 2.49 -9.34
C LEU A 59 4.50 2.89 -7.87
N VAL A 60 3.42 3.10 -7.14
CA VAL A 60 3.44 3.16 -5.67
C VAL A 60 2.92 1.83 -5.15
N ALA A 61 3.67 1.19 -4.27
CA ALA A 61 3.21 0.08 -3.45
C ALA A 61 3.08 0.59 -2.02
N SER A 62 1.90 0.46 -1.40
CA SER A 62 1.64 0.99 -0.05
C SER A 62 0.99 -0.06 0.84
N ARG A 63 1.32 -0.05 2.13
CA ARG A 63 0.82 -0.98 3.14
C ARG A 63 -0.03 -0.26 4.17
N TRP A 64 -1.06 -0.95 4.64
CA TRP A 64 -2.06 -0.39 5.54
C TRP A 64 -2.52 -1.41 6.59
N THR A 65 -2.74 -0.96 7.82
CA THR A 65 -3.23 -1.76 8.96
C THR A 65 -4.76 -1.73 9.11
N ALA A 66 -5.42 -0.98 8.24
CA ALA A 66 -6.87 -0.84 8.15
C ALA A 66 -7.29 -0.80 6.68
N PRO A 67 -8.58 -1.02 6.36
CA PRO A 67 -9.07 -0.86 4.99
C PRO A 67 -8.64 0.49 4.41
N VAL A 68 -8.08 0.45 3.20
CA VAL A 68 -7.57 1.64 2.52
C VAL A 68 -8.73 2.62 2.31
N PRO A 69 -8.65 3.86 2.82
CA PRO A 69 -9.72 4.84 2.62
C PRO A 69 -9.79 5.23 1.13
N PRO A 70 -10.91 5.84 0.67
CA PRO A 70 -10.94 6.43 -0.66
C PRO A 70 -9.80 7.45 -0.84
N LEU A 71 -8.92 7.22 -1.81
CA LEU A 71 -7.79 8.09 -2.10
C LEU A 71 -8.10 8.99 -3.30
N ALA A 72 -7.74 10.27 -3.21
CA ALA A 72 -7.76 11.17 -4.36
C ALA A 72 -6.58 10.83 -5.28
N LEU A 73 -6.84 10.03 -6.31
CA LEU A 73 -5.81 9.60 -7.26
C LEU A 73 -5.49 10.72 -8.27
N PRO A 74 -4.22 10.93 -8.62
CA PRO A 74 -3.85 11.82 -9.73
C PRO A 74 -4.45 11.35 -11.05
N ASP A 75 -4.64 12.28 -11.99
CA ASP A 75 -5.21 11.97 -13.31
C ASP A 75 -4.41 10.89 -14.06
N GLY A 76 -5.13 9.92 -14.62
CA GLY A 76 -4.54 8.81 -15.39
C GLY A 76 -3.95 7.68 -14.55
N VAL A 77 -3.97 7.78 -13.21
CA VAL A 77 -3.53 6.71 -12.32
C VAL A 77 -4.52 5.55 -12.34
N LYS A 78 -3.99 4.34 -12.44
CA LYS A 78 -4.74 3.09 -12.21
C LYS A 78 -4.37 2.55 -10.85
N ALA A 79 -5.36 2.13 -10.07
CA ALA A 79 -5.13 1.69 -8.70
C ALA A 79 -5.92 0.44 -8.32
N TRP A 80 -5.38 -0.32 -7.38
CA TRP A 80 -5.96 -1.56 -6.86
C TRP A 80 -5.66 -1.71 -5.37
N VAL A 81 -6.59 -2.33 -4.65
CA VAL A 81 -6.45 -2.68 -3.23
C VAL A 81 -6.58 -4.19 -3.08
N PHE A 82 -5.72 -4.77 -2.25
CA PHE A 82 -5.67 -6.19 -1.94
C PHE A 82 -5.63 -6.40 -0.43
N VAL A 83 -6.21 -7.50 0.02
CA VAL A 83 -6.09 -7.97 1.41
C VAL A 83 -5.03 -9.05 1.45
N VAL A 84 -4.02 -8.88 2.30
CA VAL A 84 -2.94 -9.86 2.47
C VAL A 84 -3.52 -11.15 3.06
N GLN A 85 -3.39 -12.26 2.34
CA GLN A 85 -3.85 -13.58 2.79
C GLN A 85 -2.75 -14.38 3.51
N ALA A 86 -1.49 -14.18 3.11
CA ALA A 86 -0.33 -14.81 3.72
C ALA A 86 0.92 -13.95 3.50
N SER A 87 1.83 -13.99 4.46
CA SER A 87 3.16 -13.38 4.37
C SER A 87 4.20 -14.47 4.56
N VAL A 88 5.24 -14.45 3.73
CA VAL A 88 6.36 -15.39 3.82
C VAL A 88 7.57 -14.63 4.35
N THR A 89 8.07 -15.02 5.52
CA THR A 89 9.32 -14.49 6.07
C THR A 89 10.48 -15.40 5.64
N PRO A 90 11.65 -14.85 5.26
CA PRO A 90 12.82 -15.67 4.97
C PRO A 90 13.14 -16.59 6.15
N ARG A 91 13.45 -17.86 5.88
CA ARG A 91 14.05 -18.72 6.90
C ARG A 91 15.50 -18.30 7.10
N ALA A 92 15.86 -18.07 8.35
CA ALA A 92 17.25 -17.92 8.77
C ALA A 92 18.05 -19.21 8.52
#